data_AF-A0A971PSI7-F1
#
_entry.id   AF-A0A971PSI7-F1
#
_cell.length_a   1.000
_cell.length_b   1.000
_cell.length_c   1.000
_cell.angle_alpha   90.00
_cell.angle_beta   90.00
_cell.angle_gamma   90.00
#
_symmetry.space_group_name_H-M   'P 1'
#
loop_
_entity.id
_entity.type
_entity.pdbx_description
1 polymer ?
#
loop_
_entity_poly.entity_id
_entity_poly.type
_entity_poly.pdbx_seq_one_letter_code
_entity_poly.pdbx_strand_id
1 'polypeptide(L)'
;GLNSVLAFRLVLLDESKEIAGLNLYSPERNAFDDEAVRNGTMLATQCSLLVSAHLASDEAENLARAMVTNREIGVAMGVLMTRNNLTREQAFALLRMASQDLNRKVSDIAAEVADTGQLPLKRLRPRR
;
A
#
# COMPACT_ATOMS: atom_id res chain seq x y z
N GLY A 1 35.00 -13.22 10.52
CA GLY A 1 34.04 -12.29 11.14
C GLY A 1 33.99 -11.01 10.34
N LEU A 2 32.96 -10.17 10.53
CA LEU A 2 32.92 -8.81 9.99
C LEU A 2 33.86 -7.93 10.82
N ASN A 3 34.85 -7.31 10.17
CA ASN A 3 35.94 -6.60 10.85
C ASN A 3 36.00 -5.11 10.51
N SER A 4 35.09 -4.63 9.66
CA SER A 4 34.96 -3.21 9.32
C SER A 4 33.53 -2.89 8.86
N VAL A 5 33.07 -1.67 9.13
CA VAL A 5 31.75 -1.15 8.72
C VAL A 5 31.88 0.31 8.28
N LEU A 6 31.13 0.70 7.25
CA LEU A 6 30.95 2.07 6.80
C LEU A 6 29.46 2.34 6.62
N ALA A 7 28.98 3.44 7.18
CA ALA A 7 27.56 3.79 7.18
C ALA A 7 27.34 5.19 6.63
N PHE A 8 26.40 5.31 5.70
CA PHE A 8 25.94 6.58 5.17
C PHE A 8 24.47 6.79 5.51
N ARG A 9 24.12 8.00 5.92
CA ARG A 9 22.73 8.40 6.01
C ARG A 9 22.20 8.68 4.61
N LEU A 10 21.04 8.12 4.28
CA LEU A 10 20.32 8.49 3.07
C LEU A 10 19.41 9.67 3.39
N VAL A 11 19.54 10.76 2.64
CA VAL A 11 18.74 11.96 2.83
C VAL A 11 17.52 11.86 1.94
N LEU A 12 16.39 11.48 2.53
CA LEU A 12 15.13 11.34 1.80
C LEU A 12 14.50 12.72 1.57
N LEU A 13 13.82 12.87 0.43
CA LEU A 13 13.20 14.13 -0.02
C LEU A 13 11.72 14.27 0.35
N ASP A 14 11.11 13.26 0.97
CA ASP A 14 9.71 13.32 1.36
C ASP A 14 9.51 14.05 2.70
N GLU A 15 8.25 14.36 3.02
CA GLU A 15 7.87 14.89 4.35
C GLU A 15 7.76 13.79 5.41
N SER A 16 8.07 12.53 5.06
CA SER A 16 7.99 11.43 5.99
C SER A 16 9.12 11.52 7.02
N LYS A 17 8.90 10.93 8.19
CA LYS A 17 9.93 10.83 9.24
C LYS A 17 10.86 9.63 9.01
N GLU A 18 10.83 9.01 7.84
CA GLU A 18 11.60 7.80 7.57
C GLU A 18 13.11 8.11 7.58
N ILE A 19 13.86 7.27 8.28
CA ILE A 19 15.32 7.36 8.34
C ILE A 19 15.86 6.17 7.57
N ALA A 20 16.53 6.46 6.46
CA ALA A 20 17.21 5.45 5.65
C ALA A 20 18.73 5.56 5.80
N GLY A 21 19.41 4.42 5.68
CA GLY A 21 20.86 4.32 5.78
C GLY A 21 21.42 3.23 4.90
N LEU A 22 22.60 3.49 4.32
CA LEU A 22 23.38 2.54 3.55
C LEU A 22 24.54 2.04 4.41
N ASN A 23 24.51 0.75 4.76
CA ASN A 23 25.55 0.12 5.56
C ASN A 23 26.36 -0.85 4.67
N LEU A 24 27.68 -0.64 4.63
CA LEU A 24 28.64 -1.49 3.95
C LEU A 24 29.46 -2.23 5.01
N TYR A 25 29.67 -3.53 4.81
CA TYR A 25 30.39 -4.39 5.74
C TYR A 25 31.53 -5.11 5.03
N SER A 26 32.66 -5.28 5.71
CA SER A 26 33.79 -6.04 5.17
C SER A 26 34.37 -7.00 6.20
N PRO A 27 34.82 -8.21 5.79
CA PRO A 27 35.59 -9.10 6.65
C PRO A 27 37.05 -8.65 6.82
N GLU A 28 37.53 -7.68 6.05
CA GLU A 28 38.89 -7.14 6.18
C GLU A 28 38.93 -5.99 7.19
N ARG A 29 40.03 -5.88 7.96
CA ARG A 29 40.25 -4.75 8.88
C ARG A 29 40.67 -3.52 8.07
N ASN A 30 40.14 -2.34 8.44
CA ASN A 30 40.42 -1.07 7.78
C ASN A 30 40.15 -1.08 6.26
N ALA A 31 39.10 -1.80 5.84
CA ALA A 31 38.76 -1.98 4.43
C ALA A 31 38.21 -0.73 3.73
N PHE A 32 37.83 0.29 4.51
CA PHE A 32 37.25 1.52 4.00
C PHE A 32 38.23 2.67 4.20
N ASP A 33 38.95 2.98 3.14
CA ASP A 33 39.84 4.15 3.06
C ASP A 33 39.08 5.40 2.57
N ASP A 34 39.79 6.51 2.42
CA ASP A 34 39.18 7.77 1.97
C ASP A 34 38.55 7.66 0.57
N GLU A 35 39.07 6.78 -0.30
CA GLU A 35 38.47 6.55 -1.61
C GLU A 35 37.14 5.81 -1.49
N ALA A 36 37.09 4.77 -0.66
CA ALA A 36 35.85 4.06 -0.35
C ALA A 36 34.80 5.01 0.26
N VAL A 37 35.21 5.96 1.12
CA VAL A 37 34.31 6.97 1.67
C VAL A 37 33.79 7.91 0.58
N ARG A 38 34.64 8.39 -0.34
CA ARG A 38 34.22 9.25 -1.46
C ARG A 38 33.24 8.55 -2.39
N ASN A 39 33.58 7.34 -2.82
CA ASN A 39 32.74 6.52 -3.70
C ASN A 39 31.42 6.15 -3.01
N GLY A 40 31.49 5.75 -1.74
CA GLY A 40 30.32 5.45 -0.92
C GLY A 40 29.41 6.66 -0.72
N THR A 41 29.96 7.87 -0.63
CA THR A 41 29.16 9.11 -0.54
C THR A 41 28.38 9.36 -1.83
N MET A 42 29.02 9.23 -3.00
CA MET A 42 28.33 9.38 -4.29
C MET A 42 27.21 8.34 -4.45
N LEU A 43 27.50 7.09 -4.09
CA LEU A 43 26.52 6.01 -4.10
C LEU A 43 25.36 6.30 -3.15
N ALA A 44 25.65 6.76 -1.92
CA ALA A 44 24.63 7.13 -0.95
C ALA A 44 23.73 8.27 -1.45
N THR A 45 24.28 9.27 -2.16
CA THR A 45 23.47 10.32 -2.79
C THR A 45 22.52 9.75 -3.85
N GLN A 46 23.01 8.87 -4.71
CA GLN A 46 22.18 8.21 -5.74
C GLN A 46 21.09 7.33 -5.10
N CYS A 47 21.46 6.51 -4.11
CA CYS A 47 20.50 5.70 -3.35
C CYS A 47 19.45 6.57 -2.67
N SER A 48 19.83 7.72 -2.11
CA SER A 48 18.90 8.66 -1.46
C SER A 48 17.81 9.13 -2.44
N LEU A 49 18.22 9.51 -3.66
CA LEU A 49 17.30 9.96 -4.71
C LEU A 49 16.39 8.82 -5.19
N LEU A 50 16.96 7.64 -5.43
CA LEU A 50 16.21 6.46 -5.89
C LEU A 50 15.18 6.00 -4.86
N VAL A 51 15.58 5.90 -3.59
CA VAL A 51 14.67 5.53 -2.50
C VAL A 51 13.56 6.58 -2.37
N SER A 52 13.89 7.87 -2.41
CA SER A 52 12.89 8.95 -2.33
C SER A 52 11.88 8.86 -3.48
N ALA A 53 12.35 8.66 -4.71
CA ALA A 53 11.49 8.54 -5.88
C ALA A 53 10.59 7.30 -5.80
N HIS A 54 11.14 6.17 -5.33
CA HIS A 54 10.37 4.95 -5.14
C HIS A 54 9.27 5.11 -4.08
N LEU A 55 9.59 5.66 -2.90
CA LEU A 55 8.61 5.91 -1.84
C LEU A 55 7.49 6.85 -2.31
N ALA A 56 7.83 7.93 -3.02
CA ALA A 56 6.84 8.85 -3.57
C ALA A 56 5.94 8.18 -4.60
N SER A 57 6.49 7.32 -5.46
CA SER A 57 5.72 6.54 -6.44
C SER A 57 4.79 5.56 -5.74
N ASP A 58 5.29 4.80 -4.77
CA ASP A 58 4.51 3.81 -4.02
C ASP A 58 3.35 4.46 -3.25
N GLU A 59 3.58 5.63 -2.65
CA GLU A 59 2.54 6.39 -1.97
C GLU A 59 1.48 6.91 -2.95
N ALA A 60 1.91 7.47 -4.09
CA ALA A 60 0.99 7.92 -5.13
C ALA A 60 0.12 6.76 -5.67
N GLU A 61 0.72 5.59 -5.87
CA GLU A 61 -0.01 4.38 -6.26
C GLU A 61 -0.97 3.89 -5.19
N ASN A 62 -0.56 3.89 -3.92
CA ASN A 62 -1.42 3.52 -2.79
C ASN A 62 -2.64 4.45 -2.71
N LEU A 63 -2.42 5.75 -2.82
CA LEU A 63 -3.49 6.74 -2.83
C LEU A 63 -4.42 6.54 -4.04
N ALA A 64 -3.87 6.32 -5.23
CA ALA A 64 -4.65 6.05 -6.43
C ALA A 64 -5.51 4.79 -6.27
N ARG A 65 -4.96 3.69 -5.73
CA ARG A 65 -5.70 2.47 -5.42
C ARG A 65 -6.82 2.71 -4.41
N ALA A 66 -6.55 3.50 -3.36
CA ALA A 66 -7.54 3.86 -2.36
C ALA A 66 -8.68 4.71 -2.96
N MET A 67 -8.36 5.64 -3.87
CA MET A 67 -9.36 6.45 -4.57
C MET A 67 -10.27 5.60 -5.47
N VAL A 68 -9.71 4.68 -6.26
CA VAL A 68 -10.49 3.75 -7.09
C VAL A 68 -11.44 2.93 -6.23
N THR A 69 -10.93 2.35 -5.15
CA THR A 69 -11.73 1.56 -4.19
C THR A 69 -12.88 2.38 -3.60
N ASN A 70 -12.61 3.61 -3.15
CA ASN A 70 -13.64 4.50 -2.59
C ASN A 70 -14.70 4.87 -3.64
N ARG A 71 -14.30 5.06 -4.91
CA ARG A 71 -15.22 5.35 -5.99
C ARG A 71 -16.18 4.19 -6.24
N GLU A 72 -15.66 2.96 -6.33
CA GLU A 72 -16.50 1.76 -6.51
C GLU A 72 -17.47 1.56 -5.35
N ILE A 73 -17.01 1.73 -4.11
CA ILE A 73 -17.86 1.70 -2.91
C ILE A 73 -18.97 2.77 -3.00
N GLY A 74 -18.63 3.99 -3.40
CA GLY A 74 -19.61 5.07 -3.58
C GLY A 74 -20.66 4.75 -4.63
N VAL A 75 -20.27 4.18 -5.78
CA VAL A 75 -21.19 3.76 -6.85
C VAL A 75 -22.12 2.65 -6.34
N ALA A 76 -21.56 1.61 -5.73
CA ALA A 76 -22.32 0.49 -5.16
C ALA A 76 -23.33 0.95 -4.10
N MET A 77 -22.90 1.86 -3.22
CA MET A 77 -23.79 2.47 -2.22
C MET A 77 -24.94 3.23 -2.90
N GLY A 78 -24.67 4.02 -3.94
CA GLY A 78 -25.71 4.71 -4.70
C GLY A 78 -26.74 3.76 -5.30
N VAL A 79 -26.29 2.65 -5.90
CA VAL A 79 -27.17 1.59 -6.42
C VAL A 79 -28.07 1.02 -5.31
N LEU A 80 -27.49 0.64 -4.17
CA LEU A 80 -28.25 0.06 -3.06
C LEU A 80 -29.21 1.07 -2.42
N MET A 81 -28.80 2.33 -2.29
CA MET A 81 -29.65 3.41 -1.80
C MET A 81 -30.92 3.53 -2.65
N THR A 82 -30.78 3.59 -3.98
CA THR A 82 -31.92 3.74 -4.89
C THR A 82 -32.78 2.47 -4.95
N ARG A 83 -32.18 1.28 -4.99
CA ARG A 83 -32.94 0.03 -5.15
C ARG A 83 -33.66 -0.41 -3.88
N ASN A 84 -33.07 -0.16 -2.72
CA ASN A 84 -33.55 -0.65 -1.43
C ASN A 84 -34.10 0.46 -0.54
N ASN A 85 -34.18 1.71 -1.02
CA ASN A 85 -34.58 2.90 -0.25
C ASN A 85 -33.78 3.05 1.05
N LEU A 86 -32.46 2.84 0.97
CA LEU A 86 -31.55 2.91 2.11
C LEU A 86 -30.89 4.29 2.23
N THR A 87 -30.58 4.69 3.45
CA THR A 87 -29.66 5.81 3.68
C THR A 87 -28.23 5.42 3.30
N ARG A 88 -27.34 6.40 3.21
CA ARG A 88 -25.91 6.19 2.96
C ARG A 88 -25.30 5.24 4.00
N GLU A 89 -25.59 5.46 5.27
CA GLU A 89 -25.08 4.68 6.39
C GLU A 89 -25.57 3.23 6.33
N GLN A 90 -26.86 3.04 5.99
CA GLN A 90 -27.46 1.72 5.83
C GLN A 90 -26.87 0.95 4.63
N ALA A 91 -26.67 1.62 3.49
CA ALA A 91 -26.06 1.00 2.32
C ALA A 91 -24.62 0.55 2.59
N PHE A 92 -23.83 1.37 3.30
CA PHE A 92 -22.48 0.99 3.68
C PHE A 92 -22.46 -0.16 4.70
N ALA A 93 -23.37 -0.14 5.68
CA ALA A 93 -23.54 -1.25 6.61
C ALA A 93 -23.89 -2.56 5.88
N LEU A 94 -24.73 -2.50 4.85
CA LEU A 94 -25.10 -3.66 4.04
C LEU A 94 -23.90 -4.25 3.27
N LEU A 95 -23.06 -3.41 2.67
CA LEU A 95 -21.81 -3.85 2.04
C LEU A 95 -20.86 -4.51 3.05
N ARG A 96 -20.74 -3.94 4.27
CA ARG A 96 -19.94 -4.55 5.34
C ARG A 96 -20.48 -5.91 5.79
N MET A 97 -21.80 -6.03 5.96
CA MET A 97 -22.41 -7.31 6.34
C MET A 97 -22.17 -8.37 5.28
N ALA A 98 -22.38 -8.05 4.00
CA ALA A 98 -22.08 -8.98 2.90
C ALA A 98 -20.59 -9.37 2.85
N SER A 99 -19.69 -8.44 3.12
CA SER A 99 -18.24 -8.70 3.23
C SER A 99 -17.91 -9.71 4.31
N GLN A 100 -18.52 -9.58 5.49
CA GLN A 100 -18.36 -10.51 6.60
C GLN A 100 -18.97 -11.88 6.27
N ASP A 101 -20.17 -11.92 5.71
CA ASP A 101 -20.88 -13.16 5.41
C ASP A 101 -20.20 -14.02 4.33
N LEU A 102 -19.57 -13.35 3.37
CA LEU A 102 -18.85 -13.96 2.24
C LEU A 102 -17.35 -14.09 2.47
N ASN A 103 -16.80 -13.49 3.52
CA ASN A 103 -15.36 -13.38 3.78
C ASN A 103 -14.58 -12.83 2.55
N ARG A 104 -15.12 -11.77 1.93
CA ARG A 104 -14.54 -11.06 0.78
C ARG A 104 -14.31 -9.61 1.13
N LYS A 105 -13.35 -8.95 0.48
CA LYS A 105 -13.12 -7.52 0.72
C LYS A 105 -14.35 -6.72 0.32
N VAL A 106 -14.62 -5.63 1.07
CA VAL A 106 -15.73 -4.70 0.76
C VAL A 106 -15.60 -4.13 -0.65
N SER A 107 -14.37 -3.86 -1.10
CA SER A 107 -14.06 -3.42 -2.47
C SER A 107 -14.61 -4.39 -3.52
N ASP A 108 -14.37 -5.68 -3.35
CA ASP A 108 -14.72 -6.70 -4.33
C ASP A 108 -16.24 -6.91 -4.42
N ILE A 109 -16.92 -6.73 -3.29
CA ILE A 109 -18.40 -6.75 -3.25
C ILE A 109 -18.97 -5.49 -3.85
N ALA A 110 -18.37 -4.32 -3.56
CA ALA A 110 -18.80 -3.07 -4.14
C ALA A 110 -18.66 -3.08 -5.67
N ALA A 111 -17.55 -3.56 -6.20
CA ALA A 111 -17.36 -3.73 -7.64
C ALA A 111 -18.46 -4.63 -8.25
N GLU A 112 -18.75 -5.79 -7.63
CA GLU A 112 -19.82 -6.67 -8.10
C GLU A 112 -21.21 -6.03 -8.04
N VAL A 113 -21.50 -5.26 -7.00
CA VAL A 113 -22.76 -4.50 -6.88
C VAL A 113 -22.83 -3.39 -7.94
N ALA A 114 -21.72 -2.70 -8.20
CA ALA A 114 -21.65 -1.67 -9.23
C ALA A 114 -21.91 -2.24 -10.63
N ASP A 115 -21.37 -3.43 -10.92
CA ASP A 115 -21.52 -4.10 -12.22
C ASP A 115 -22.90 -4.75 -12.40
N THR A 116 -23.42 -5.42 -11.36
CA THR A 116 -24.63 -6.26 -11.47
C THR A 116 -25.88 -5.57 -10.95
N GLY A 117 -25.73 -4.50 -10.17
CA GLY A 117 -26.81 -3.87 -9.44
C GLY A 117 -27.33 -4.68 -8.24
N GLN A 118 -26.69 -5.79 -7.87
CA GLN A 118 -27.18 -6.73 -6.86
C GLN A 118 -26.12 -7.05 -5.81
N LEU A 119 -26.57 -7.23 -4.56
CA LEU A 119 -25.71 -7.69 -3.48
C LEU A 119 -25.44 -9.20 -3.62
N PRO A 120 -24.17 -9.65 -3.59
CA PRO A 120 -23.86 -11.06 -3.70
C PRO A 120 -24.40 -11.84 -2.50
N LEU A 121 -25.02 -13.00 -2.79
CA LEU A 121 -25.60 -13.87 -1.79
C LEU A 121 -24.70 -15.09 -1.55
N LYS A 122 -24.60 -15.52 -0.29
CA LYS A 122 -23.93 -16.77 0.07
C LYS A 122 -24.69 -17.94 -0.51
N ARG A 123 -24.12 -18.61 -1.53
CA ARG A 123 -24.70 -19.86 -2.07
C ARG A 123 -24.63 -20.94 -0.99
N LEU A 124 -25.76 -21.22 -0.35
CA LEU A 124 -25.91 -22.34 0.58
C LEU A 124 -25.65 -23.64 -0.19
N ARG A 125 -24.61 -24.40 0.21
CA ARG A 125 -24.45 -25.77 -0.27
C ARG A 125 -25.59 -26.62 0.30
N PRO A 126 -26.31 -27.43 -0.51
CA PRO A 126 -27.30 -28.35 0.03
C PRO A 126 -26.61 -29.35 0.97
N ARG A 127 -27.10 -29.44 2.21
CA ARG A 127 -26.67 -30.47 3.17
C ARG A 127 -26.99 -31.84 2.57
N ARG A 128 -25.96 -32.66 2.37
CA ARG A 128 -26.11 -34.11 2.18
C ARG A 128 -26.27 -34.79 3.53
#